data_AF-A0A962DQN6-F1
#
_entry.id   AF-A0A962DQN6-F1
#
_cell.length_a   1.000
_cell.length_b   1.000
_cell.length_c   1.000
_cell.angle_alpha   90.00
_cell.angle_beta   90.00
_cell.angle_gamma   90.00
#
_symmetry.space_group_name_H-M   'P 1'
#
loop_
_entity.id
_entity.type
_entity.pdbx_description
1 polymer ?
#
loop_
_entity_poly.entity_id
_entity_poly.type
_entity_poly.pdbx_seq_one_letter_code
_entity_poly.pdbx_strand_id
1 'polypeptide(L)'
;MRELLHQFMNRRISRRSFSKGLAALGLSAAAVESVVHNMAAAQQPPAAEGVSFTGTGAEVLVETLRAADVSYVFGTTATGMSAFFDALTLRSEPQMILALAESQATSMAHGYELATGRTSVLIVPGVAVPSTMNNLYNAW
;
A
#
# COMPACT_ATOMS: atom_id res chain seq x y z
N MET A 1 9.16 3.38 23.55
CA MET A 1 8.49 4.56 22.97
C MET A 1 9.39 5.36 22.03
N ARG A 2 10.57 5.84 22.44
CA ARG A 2 11.49 6.63 21.58
C ARG A 2 11.82 5.95 20.24
N GLU A 3 12.10 4.65 20.27
CA GLU A 3 12.37 3.86 19.06
C GLU A 3 11.16 3.77 18.12
N LEU A 4 9.97 3.48 18.65
CA LEU A 4 8.71 3.48 17.86
C LEU A 4 8.46 4.84 17.20
N LEU A 5 8.71 5.93 17.93
CA LEU A 5 8.61 7.29 17.44
C LEU A 5 9.57 7.55 16.28
N HIS A 6 10.84 7.16 16.45
CA HIS A 6 11.86 7.31 15.41
C HIS A 6 11.54 6.49 14.15
N GLN A 7 11.02 5.27 14.31
CA GLN A 7 10.57 4.45 13.19
C GLN A 7 9.37 5.07 12.46
N PHE A 8 8.40 5.62 13.19
CA PHE A 8 7.23 6.26 12.60
C PHE A 8 7.60 7.55 11.82
N MET A 9 8.46 8.39 12.40
CA MET A 9 8.92 9.63 11.76
C MET A 9 9.74 9.37 10.49
N ASN A 10 10.55 8.31 10.48
CA ASN A 10 11.32 7.89 9.32
C ASN A 10 10.54 7.04 8.31
N ARG A 11 9.19 6.99 8.42
CA ARG A 11 8.30 6.20 7.55
C ARG A 11 8.65 4.69 7.49
N ARG A 12 9.30 4.15 8.51
CA ARG A 12 9.64 2.71 8.62
C ARG A 12 8.47 1.85 9.09
N ILE A 13 7.51 2.46 9.79
CA ILE A 13 6.29 1.80 10.26
C ILE A 13 5.05 2.62 9.92
N SER A 14 3.94 1.94 9.62
CA SER A 14 2.66 2.59 9.31
C SER A 14 1.98 3.15 10.56
N ARG A 15 0.98 4.03 10.37
CA ARG A 15 0.11 4.53 11.45
C ARG A 15 -0.51 3.40 12.26
N ARG A 16 -0.99 2.34 11.60
CA ARG A 16 -1.58 1.15 12.25
C ARG A 16 -0.56 0.43 13.13
N SER A 17 0.65 0.21 12.63
CA SER A 17 1.73 -0.45 13.39
C SER A 17 2.20 0.40 14.56
N PHE A 18 2.27 1.72 14.40
CA PHE A 18 2.55 2.64 15.50
C PHE A 18 1.46 2.60 16.57
N SER A 19 0.17 2.64 16.19
CA SER A 19 -0.96 2.50 17.11
C SER A 19 -0.93 1.17 17.88
N LYS A 20 -0.70 0.05 17.18
CA LYS A 20 -0.52 -1.28 17.79
C LYS A 20 0.65 -1.29 18.77
N GLY A 21 1.77 -0.66 18.42
CA GLY A 21 2.95 -0.54 19.28
C GLY A 21 2.68 0.28 20.55
N LEU A 22 1.93 1.38 20.46
CA LEU A 22 1.53 2.16 21.62
C LEU A 22 0.54 1.39 22.53
N ALA A 23 -0.43 0.69 21.94
CA ALA A 23 -1.35 -0.16 22.69
C ALA A 23 -0.59 -1.30 23.42
N ALA A 24 0.38 -1.92 22.76
CA ALA A 24 1.23 -2.96 23.36
C ALA A 24 2.11 -2.44 24.52
N LEU A 25 2.39 -1.12 24.56
CA LEU A 25 3.06 -0.45 25.68
C LEU A 25 2.10 -0.09 26.83
N GLY A 26 0.82 -0.46 26.74
CA GLY A 26 -0.18 -0.24 27.78
C GLY A 26 -0.90 1.10 27.71
N LEU A 27 -0.78 1.85 26.60
CA LEU A 27 -1.57 3.07 26.41
C LEU A 27 -3.04 2.73 26.12
N SER A 28 -3.96 3.52 26.68
CA SER A 28 -5.39 3.41 26.37
C SER A 28 -5.66 3.80 24.92
N ALA A 29 -6.75 3.29 24.34
CA ALA A 29 -7.15 3.61 22.96
C ALA A 29 -7.26 5.13 22.72
N ALA A 30 -7.84 5.88 23.66
CA ALA A 30 -7.95 7.33 23.58
C ALA A 30 -6.59 8.04 23.61
N ALA A 31 -5.62 7.53 24.39
CA ALA A 31 -4.26 8.05 24.42
C ALA A 31 -3.48 7.72 23.15
N VAL A 32 -3.68 6.52 22.58
CA VAL A 32 -3.10 6.14 21.30
C VAL A 32 -3.61 7.06 20.19
N GLU A 33 -4.92 7.31 20.15
CA GLU A 33 -5.55 8.14 19.13
C GLU A 33 -5.07 9.59 19.19
N SER A 34 -4.96 10.17 20.40
CA SER A 34 -4.46 11.53 20.57
C SER A 34 -2.99 11.68 20.14
N VAL A 35 -2.13 10.71 20.47
CA VAL A 35 -0.72 10.72 20.05
C VAL A 35 -0.62 10.58 18.54
N VAL A 36 -1.33 9.63 17.94
CA VAL A 36 -1.31 9.40 16.48
C VAL A 36 -1.84 10.62 15.72
N HIS A 37 -2.89 11.27 16.21
CA HIS A 37 -3.46 12.46 15.58
C HIS A 37 -2.47 13.63 15.55
N ASN A 38 -1.85 13.94 16.69
CA ASN A 38 -0.84 15.00 16.78
C ASN A 38 0.42 14.68 15.94
N MET A 39 0.81 13.41 15.89
CA MET A 39 1.96 12.97 15.09
C MET A 39 1.69 13.03 13.59
N ALA A 40 0.48 12.67 13.14
CA ALA A 40 0.09 12.80 11.74
C ALA A 40 0.07 14.27 11.30
N ALA A 41 -0.31 15.20 12.19
CA ALA A 41 -0.23 16.63 11.93
C ALA A 41 1.22 17.17 11.91
N ALA A 42 2.14 16.54 12.65
CA ALA A 42 3.55 16.87 12.66
C ALA A 42 4.34 16.29 11.47
N GLN A 43 3.77 15.32 10.75
CA GLN A 43 4.31 14.87 9.47
C GLN A 43 4.02 15.94 8.42
N GLN A 44 5.07 16.48 7.80
CA GLN A 44 4.91 17.40 6.67
C GLN A 44 4.01 16.70 5.63
N PRO A 45 2.84 17.27 5.29
CA PRO A 45 2.01 16.69 4.25
C PRO A 45 2.82 16.64 2.94
N PRO A 46 2.59 15.63 2.09
CA PRO A 46 3.16 15.64 0.74
C PRO A 46 2.79 16.97 0.07
N ALA A 47 3.71 17.52 -0.74
CA ALA A 47 3.48 18.80 -1.41
C ALA A 47 2.15 18.75 -2.17
N ALA A 48 1.26 19.70 -1.87
CA ALA A 48 -0.10 19.73 -2.43
C ALA A 48 -0.09 19.81 -3.97
N GLU A 49 1.00 20.34 -4.55
CA GLU A 49 1.18 20.49 -6.00
C GLU A 49 1.73 19.22 -6.69
N GLY A 50 2.06 18.17 -5.93
CA GLY A 50 2.68 16.96 -6.47
C GLY A 50 4.11 17.18 -6.96
N VAL A 51 4.60 16.26 -7.80
CA VAL A 51 5.93 16.33 -8.43
C VAL A 51 5.73 16.36 -9.94
N SER A 52 6.41 17.28 -10.63
CA SER A 52 6.40 17.32 -12.09
C SER A 52 6.98 16.02 -12.65
N PHE A 53 6.25 15.39 -13.58
CA PHE A 53 6.62 14.12 -14.17
C PHE A 53 6.42 14.17 -15.69
N THR A 54 7.34 13.57 -16.44
CA THR A 54 7.25 13.40 -17.90
C THR A 54 7.41 11.92 -18.21
N GLY A 55 6.39 11.32 -18.81
CA GLY A 55 6.35 9.89 -19.13
C GLY A 55 4.92 9.45 -19.45
N THR A 56 4.70 8.14 -19.57
CA THR A 56 3.36 7.60 -19.83
C THR A 56 2.49 7.57 -18.57
N GLY A 57 1.17 7.40 -18.76
CA GLY A 57 0.23 7.21 -17.66
C GLY A 57 0.54 5.97 -16.80
N ALA A 58 1.10 4.93 -17.40
CA ALA A 58 1.52 3.74 -16.67
C ALA A 58 2.77 4.01 -15.81
N GLU A 59 3.72 4.78 -16.34
CA GLU A 59 4.93 5.13 -15.61
C GLU A 59 4.65 6.03 -14.41
N VAL A 60 3.78 7.04 -14.57
CA VAL A 60 3.40 7.89 -13.43
C VAL A 60 2.65 7.07 -12.36
N LEU A 61 1.84 6.09 -12.75
CA LEU A 61 1.22 5.16 -11.80
C LEU A 61 2.29 4.37 -11.05
N VAL A 62 3.27 3.77 -11.72
CA VAL A 62 4.34 3.02 -11.06
C VAL A 62 5.17 3.92 -10.15
N GLU A 63 5.53 5.14 -10.57
CA GLU A 63 6.22 6.10 -9.69
C GLU A 63 5.39 6.50 -8.47
N THR A 64 4.07 6.62 -8.62
CA THR A 64 3.16 6.88 -7.51
C THR A 64 3.16 5.73 -6.50
N LEU A 65 3.17 4.48 -6.99
CA LEU A 65 3.29 3.29 -6.14
C LEU A 65 4.63 3.26 -5.39
N ARG A 66 5.73 3.60 -6.07
CA ARG A 66 7.07 3.70 -5.44
C ARG A 66 7.12 4.79 -4.38
N ALA A 67 6.57 5.97 -4.67
CA ALA A 67 6.48 7.07 -3.72
C ALA A 67 5.63 6.72 -2.48
N ALA A 68 4.69 5.79 -2.64
CA ALA A 68 3.88 5.22 -1.56
C ALA A 68 4.54 4.04 -0.82
N ASP A 69 5.81 3.73 -1.09
CA ASP A 69 6.56 2.61 -0.51
C ASP A 69 5.90 1.23 -0.76
N VAL A 70 5.23 1.08 -1.92
CA VAL A 70 4.67 -0.20 -2.33
C VAL A 70 5.79 -1.09 -2.87
N SER A 71 6.00 -2.24 -2.24
CA SER A 71 6.97 -3.23 -2.72
C SER A 71 6.38 -4.23 -3.70
N TYR A 72 5.10 -4.58 -3.55
CA TYR A 72 4.44 -5.61 -4.35
C TYR A 72 3.08 -5.18 -4.88
N VAL A 73 2.82 -5.55 -6.12
CA VAL A 73 1.50 -5.44 -6.76
C VAL A 73 1.01 -6.84 -7.09
N PHE A 74 -0.23 -7.15 -6.73
CA PHE A 74 -0.87 -8.43 -6.95
C PHE A 74 -1.88 -8.32 -8.09
N GLY A 75 -1.98 -9.33 -8.94
CA GLY A 75 -2.95 -9.31 -10.02
C GLY A 75 -2.86 -10.52 -10.95
N THR A 76 -3.60 -10.46 -12.03
CA THR A 76 -3.55 -11.41 -13.16
C THR A 76 -3.14 -10.68 -14.43
N THR A 77 -2.99 -11.42 -15.53
CA THR A 77 -2.87 -10.81 -16.86
C THR A 77 -4.23 -10.44 -17.41
N ALA A 78 -4.34 -9.31 -18.10
CA ALA A 78 -5.57 -8.90 -18.76
C ALA A 78 -5.32 -7.94 -19.91
N THR A 79 -6.32 -7.82 -20.78
CA THR A 79 -6.34 -6.85 -21.87
C THR A 79 -6.29 -5.42 -21.33
N GLY A 80 -5.48 -4.55 -21.94
CA GLY A 80 -5.35 -3.15 -21.55
C GLY A 80 -4.29 -2.86 -20.49
N MET A 81 -3.58 -3.88 -19.97
CA MET A 81 -2.52 -3.70 -18.96
C MET A 81 -1.10 -3.71 -19.54
N SER A 82 -0.93 -3.79 -20.87
CA SER A 82 0.40 -3.87 -21.49
C SER A 82 1.31 -2.70 -21.14
N ALA A 83 0.78 -1.48 -21.10
CA ALA A 83 1.55 -0.30 -20.70
C ALA A 83 2.01 -0.37 -19.23
N PHE A 84 1.19 -0.95 -18.35
CA PHE A 84 1.54 -1.16 -16.96
C PHE A 84 2.65 -2.21 -16.80
N PHE A 85 2.56 -3.32 -17.54
CA PHE A 85 3.64 -4.32 -17.57
C PHE A 85 4.94 -3.74 -18.12
N ASP A 86 4.87 -2.96 -19.20
CA ASP A 86 6.04 -2.29 -19.76
C ASP A 86 6.70 -1.36 -18.73
N ALA A 87 5.91 -0.51 -18.07
CA ALA A 87 6.41 0.39 -17.03
C ALA A 87 7.08 -0.34 -15.84
N LEU A 88 6.55 -1.52 -15.47
CA LEU A 88 7.15 -2.39 -14.44
C LEU A 88 8.47 -3.02 -14.88
N THR A 89 8.68 -3.29 -16.18
CA THR A 89 9.99 -3.82 -16.63
C THR A 89 11.10 -2.80 -16.56
N LEU A 90 10.75 -1.51 -16.62
CA LEU A 90 11.71 -0.40 -16.56
C LEU A 90 12.14 -0.06 -15.12
N ARG A 91 11.47 -0.62 -14.10
CA ARG A 91 11.65 -0.27 -12.68
C ARG A 91 11.75 -1.54 -11.84
N SER A 92 12.77 -1.65 -10.99
CA SER A 92 12.96 -2.84 -10.15
C SER A 92 11.90 -3.00 -9.05
N GLU A 93 11.20 -1.92 -8.69
CA GLU A 93 10.15 -1.88 -7.67
C GLU A 93 9.01 -0.96 -8.13
N PRO A 94 7.74 -1.27 -7.79
CA PRO A 94 7.25 -2.51 -7.16
C PRO A 94 7.39 -3.74 -8.06
N GLN A 95 7.49 -4.93 -7.45
CA GLN A 95 7.46 -6.20 -8.17
C GLN A 95 6.02 -6.70 -8.33
N MET A 96 5.68 -7.24 -9.50
CA MET A 96 4.38 -7.86 -9.70
C MET A 96 4.40 -9.33 -9.30
N ILE A 97 3.42 -9.73 -8.48
CA ILE A 97 3.12 -11.12 -8.17
C ILE A 97 1.88 -11.51 -8.98
N LEU A 98 2.10 -12.34 -9.99
CA LEU A 98 1.05 -12.87 -10.85
C LEU A 98 0.37 -14.08 -10.20
N ALA A 99 -0.96 -14.02 -10.07
CA ALA A 99 -1.79 -15.13 -9.65
C ALA A 99 -2.46 -15.81 -10.85
N LEU A 100 -2.98 -17.03 -10.65
CA LEU A 100 -3.74 -17.75 -11.67
C LEU A 100 -5.18 -17.25 -11.82
N ALA A 101 -5.75 -16.69 -10.76
CA ALA A 101 -7.12 -16.16 -10.73
C ALA A 101 -7.18 -14.86 -9.91
N GLU A 102 -8.08 -13.96 -10.26
CA GLU A 102 -8.16 -12.63 -9.63
C GLU A 102 -8.61 -12.72 -8.18
N SER A 103 -9.52 -13.65 -7.86
CA SER A 103 -9.93 -13.93 -6.49
C SER A 103 -8.72 -14.36 -5.63
N GLN A 104 -7.82 -15.18 -6.19
CA GLN A 104 -6.59 -15.56 -5.51
C GLN A 104 -5.66 -14.35 -5.33
N ALA A 105 -5.48 -13.52 -6.36
CA ALA A 105 -4.70 -12.29 -6.25
C ALA A 105 -5.22 -11.38 -5.12
N THR A 106 -6.55 -11.26 -4.98
CA THR A 106 -7.17 -10.51 -3.87
C THR A 106 -6.82 -11.11 -2.51
N SER A 107 -6.94 -12.43 -2.34
CA SER A 107 -6.57 -13.11 -1.10
C SER A 107 -5.07 -12.97 -0.78
N MET A 108 -4.21 -13.03 -1.79
CA MET A 108 -2.76 -12.82 -1.64
C MET A 108 -2.44 -11.39 -1.19
N ALA A 109 -3.07 -10.40 -1.80
CA ALA A 109 -2.91 -8.99 -1.42
C ALA A 109 -3.33 -8.77 0.05
N HIS A 110 -4.48 -9.31 0.44
CA HIS A 110 -4.94 -9.24 1.83
C HIS A 110 -3.99 -9.97 2.79
N GLY A 111 -3.54 -11.17 2.43
CA GLY A 111 -2.56 -11.93 3.22
C GLY A 111 -1.23 -11.18 3.42
N TYR A 112 -0.76 -10.47 2.40
CA TYR A 112 0.43 -9.63 2.50
C TYR A 112 0.22 -8.46 3.48
N GLU A 113 -0.93 -7.78 3.45
CA GLU A 113 -1.26 -6.74 4.42
C GLU A 113 -1.26 -7.30 5.84
N LEU A 114 -1.92 -8.45 6.07
CA LEU A 114 -1.98 -9.07 7.40
C LEU A 114 -0.61 -9.49 7.92
N ALA A 115 0.22 -10.08 7.06
CA ALA A 115 1.53 -10.60 7.43
C ALA A 115 2.56 -9.49 7.69
N THR A 116 2.49 -8.37 6.97
CA THR A 116 3.54 -7.34 6.98
C THR A 116 3.10 -6.01 7.59
N GLY A 117 1.80 -5.73 7.64
CA GLY A 117 1.26 -4.42 7.99
C GLY A 117 1.60 -3.31 6.98
N ARG A 118 2.06 -3.67 5.78
CA ARG A 118 2.40 -2.75 4.67
C ARG A 118 1.25 -2.66 3.67
N THR A 119 1.20 -1.55 2.94
CA THR A 119 0.21 -1.31 1.89
C THR A 119 0.24 -2.41 0.83
N SER A 120 -0.90 -3.04 0.59
CA SER A 120 -1.09 -4.00 -0.50
C SER A 120 -1.80 -3.32 -1.68
N VAL A 121 -1.43 -3.69 -2.91
CA VAL A 121 -2.04 -3.14 -4.13
C VAL A 121 -2.50 -4.30 -5.01
N LEU A 122 -3.79 -4.30 -5.33
CA LEU A 122 -4.41 -5.26 -6.25
C LEU A 122 -4.74 -4.53 -7.56
N ILE A 123 -4.33 -5.11 -8.69
CA ILE A 123 -4.70 -4.64 -10.03
C ILE A 123 -5.40 -5.78 -10.76
N VAL A 124 -6.64 -5.54 -11.16
CA VAL A 124 -7.48 -6.51 -11.87
C VAL A 124 -8.25 -5.81 -12.99
N PRO A 125 -8.56 -6.51 -14.10
CA PRO A 125 -9.40 -5.95 -15.14
C PRO A 125 -10.84 -5.76 -14.65
N GLY A 126 -11.56 -4.81 -15.26
CA GLY A 126 -12.96 -4.52 -14.90
C GLY A 126 -13.88 -5.76 -14.93
N VAL A 127 -13.67 -6.68 -15.87
CA VAL A 127 -14.45 -7.93 -15.98
C VAL A 127 -14.24 -8.88 -14.81
N ALA A 128 -13.13 -8.76 -14.08
CA ALA A 128 -12.83 -9.60 -12.92
C ALA A 128 -13.29 -8.99 -11.60
N VAL A 129 -13.86 -7.77 -11.60
CA VAL A 129 -14.39 -7.17 -10.37
C VAL A 129 -15.32 -8.15 -9.64
N PRO A 130 -16.33 -8.80 -10.28
CA PRO A 130 -17.23 -9.73 -9.59
C PRO A 130 -16.50 -10.91 -8.91
N SER A 131 -15.48 -11.49 -9.54
CA SER A 131 -14.74 -12.62 -8.96
C SER A 131 -13.89 -12.21 -7.76
N THR A 132 -13.44 -10.95 -7.71
CA THR A 132 -12.67 -10.39 -6.59
C THR A 132 -13.53 -9.97 -5.41
N MET A 133 -14.82 -9.66 -5.61
CA MET A 133 -15.65 -8.99 -4.59
C MET A 133 -15.76 -9.77 -3.28
N ASN A 134 -15.92 -11.09 -3.33
CA ASN A 134 -16.04 -11.91 -2.10
C ASN A 134 -14.79 -11.81 -1.23
N ASN A 135 -13.62 -11.84 -1.86
CA ASN A 135 -12.35 -11.78 -1.13
C ASN A 135 -11.98 -10.35 -0.74
N LEU A 136 -12.44 -9.35 -1.50
CA LEU A 136 -12.33 -7.95 -1.12
C LEU A 136 -13.19 -7.63 0.10
N TYR A 137 -14.39 -8.20 0.20
CA TYR A 137 -15.23 -8.10 1.39
C TYR A 137 -14.53 -8.66 2.63
N ASN A 138 -13.85 -9.80 2.50
CA ASN A 138 -13.06 -10.38 3.61
C ASN A 138 -11.85 -9.52 4.01
N ALA A 139 -11.41 -8.61 3.13
CA ALA A 139 -10.25 -7.77 3.36
C ALA A 139 -10.56 -6.45 4.10
N TRP A 140 -11.84 -6.17 4.35
CA TRP A 140 -12.34 -5.01 5.10
C TRP A 140 -12.32 -5.27 6.61
#